data_AF-A0A1V3LBQ4-F1
#
_entry.id   AF-A0A1V3LBQ4-F1
#
_cell.length_a   1.000
_cell.length_b   1.000
_cell.length_c   1.000
_cell.angle_alpha   90.00
_cell.angle_beta   90.00
_cell.angle_gamma   90.00
#
_symmetry.space_group_name_H-M   'P 1'
#
loop_
_entity.id
_entity.type
_entity.pdbx_description
1 polymer ?
#
loop_
_entity_poly.entity_id
_entity_poly.type
_entity_poly.pdbx_seq_one_letter_code
_entity_poly.pdbx_strand_id
1 'polypeptide(L)'
;MKLKNLSVATTLLLALTGCGSSGGGNSNSSPSTPNNEIQNAQTTQNQTNQQIELNKIKSQLAQSQSEKQSTEEKLKQVNAELAKNQQALTQSTQSLQESQKQVQALQEEKTRLDQAIAQAQSSNTQKAQEIETLTAEKARVESELNSAKSNLEKALKDKANLSENLENKNVELAQKQQALAQSTQSLQENQKQVQALQEEKTRLDQAIAQTLSSNTQKAQEIETLTAEKAQVESELNNVLENTAQQKQILNEFNELIKTVVENEQAQGRYSNVIGGRYTTDIDSLNNGLHTIPFVMMYSEDGEGAVAGGYSTIYKQNYSIVYGREMKFYSSNLAPFGNYRIERFVDGEKTTTLPSEGNATYRGKAFTSTTHEGDLTYNVNFATRTGSGKLSNFNEIDDINLDEGRIGRANQGNGQGFGIESSASMADGTKGEYELAFYGPNAEEIAGKAYMYKQLDNTMRVNGGTAREYNQKDEQGNVIRGTQFGFGGTRGEIQK
;
A
#
# COMPACT_ATOMS: atom_id res chain seq x y z
N MET A 1 -74.40 -64.64 -3.77
CA MET A 1 -74.02 -66.06 -3.61
C MET A 1 -72.77 -66.15 -2.74
N LYS A 2 -72.52 -67.33 -2.11
CA LYS A 2 -71.23 -67.99 -1.72
C LYS A 2 -69.93 -67.16 -1.54
N LEU A 3 -69.00 -67.43 -0.59
CA LEU A 3 -68.81 -68.38 0.56
C LEU A 3 -67.55 -67.89 1.37
N LYS A 4 -67.04 -68.40 2.52
CA LYS A 4 -67.37 -69.53 3.44
C LYS A 4 -67.54 -69.07 4.92
N ASN A 5 -66.58 -68.95 5.87
CA ASN A 5 -65.18 -69.43 5.94
C ASN A 5 -64.54 -69.47 7.38
N LEU A 6 -64.79 -70.54 8.16
CA LEU A 6 -64.05 -70.96 9.39
C LEU A 6 -64.18 -70.03 10.66
N SER A 7 -64.06 -70.50 11.93
CA SER A 7 -63.76 -71.85 12.49
C SER A 7 -64.25 -72.06 13.95
N VAL A 8 -64.70 -73.29 14.32
CA VAL A 8 -64.76 -73.95 15.68
C VAL A 8 -65.63 -73.30 16.82
N ALA A 9 -66.54 -73.96 17.59
CA ALA A 9 -66.87 -75.40 17.86
C ALA A 9 -68.34 -75.85 17.50
N THR A 10 -69.32 -76.35 18.32
CA THR A 10 -69.61 -76.49 19.79
C THR A 10 -70.75 -77.56 20.07
N THR A 11 -71.16 -77.90 21.32
CA THR A 11 -72.17 -78.96 21.71
C THR A 11 -73.26 -78.51 22.74
N LEU A 12 -74.56 -78.94 22.83
CA LEU A 12 -75.44 -79.98 22.17
C LEU A 12 -76.90 -79.50 21.75
N LEU A 13 -78.17 -80.00 21.96
CA LEU A 13 -78.95 -81.01 22.79
C LEU A 13 -80.42 -81.31 22.19
N LEU A 14 -81.34 -82.13 22.79
CA LEU A 14 -82.75 -82.55 22.35
C LEU A 14 -83.79 -82.68 23.54
N ALA A 15 -85.09 -83.15 23.57
CA ALA A 15 -86.07 -83.96 22.74
C ALA A 15 -87.62 -83.76 23.13
N LEU A 16 -88.63 -84.60 22.69
CA LEU A 16 -90.15 -84.39 22.74
C LEU A 16 -91.09 -85.67 22.51
N THR A 17 -92.47 -85.62 22.55
CA THR A 17 -93.51 -86.75 22.30
C THR A 17 -95.04 -86.40 21.92
N GLY A 18 -95.89 -87.26 21.23
CA GLY A 18 -97.40 -87.17 20.93
C GLY A 18 -98.02 -88.25 19.89
N CYS A 19 -99.30 -88.46 19.38
CA CYS A 19 -100.79 -88.12 19.58
C CYS A 19 -101.83 -88.93 18.61
N GLY A 20 -103.22 -88.87 18.70
CA GLY A 20 -104.32 -89.52 17.81
C GLY A 20 -105.84 -89.45 18.35
N SER A 21 -107.06 -89.93 17.89
CA SER A 21 -107.88 -90.51 16.71
C SER A 21 -109.43 -90.71 17.16
N SER A 22 -110.65 -91.07 16.56
CA SER A 22 -111.49 -91.45 15.32
C SER A 22 -113.07 -91.25 15.63
N GLY A 23 -114.28 -91.62 15.04
CA GLY A 23 -115.07 -92.36 13.95
C GLY A 23 -116.67 -92.24 14.21
N GLY A 24 -117.83 -92.68 13.59
CA GLY A 24 -118.47 -93.44 12.42
C GLY A 24 -120.09 -93.50 12.45
N GLY A 25 -120.92 -94.09 11.50
CA GLY A 25 -122.46 -94.15 11.52
C GLY A 25 -123.35 -94.88 10.39
N ASN A 26 -124.74 -95.00 10.45
CA ASN A 26 -125.70 -95.72 9.46
C ASN A 26 -127.31 -95.45 9.55
N SER A 27 -128.24 -96.01 8.70
CA SER A 27 -129.78 -95.77 8.62
C SER A 27 -130.78 -96.88 8.01
N ASN A 28 -132.14 -96.68 7.82
CA ASN A 28 -133.22 -97.68 7.35
C ASN A 28 -134.65 -97.13 6.81
N SER A 29 -135.71 -97.94 6.39
CA SER A 29 -137.03 -97.57 5.69
C SER A 29 -138.40 -98.39 5.92
N SER A 30 -139.51 -98.22 5.11
CA SER A 30 -140.96 -98.77 5.19
C SER A 30 -141.82 -98.60 3.83
N PRO A 31 -143.18 -98.79 3.52
CA PRO A 31 -144.51 -99.15 4.20
C PRO A 31 -145.60 -100.05 3.39
N SER A 32 -146.98 -99.91 3.55
CA SER A 32 -148.11 -100.79 2.98
C SER A 32 -149.57 -100.18 2.71
N THR A 33 -150.62 -100.91 2.18
CA THR A 33 -151.95 -100.39 1.59
C THR A 33 -153.39 -101.10 1.87
N PRO A 34 -154.44 -101.40 0.99
CA PRO A 34 -155.96 -101.35 1.24
C PRO A 34 -156.80 -102.69 1.01
N ASN A 35 -158.15 -102.92 0.78
CA ASN A 35 -159.52 -102.28 0.52
C ASN A 35 -160.71 -103.29 0.94
N ASN A 36 -162.08 -103.38 0.68
CA ASN A 36 -163.30 -102.80 -0.04
C ASN A 36 -164.65 -103.28 0.71
N GLU A 37 -165.98 -103.42 0.37
CA GLU A 37 -167.05 -103.27 -0.72
C GLU A 37 -168.55 -103.46 -0.17
N ILE A 38 -169.66 -103.65 -0.99
CA ILE A 38 -171.03 -104.33 -0.77
C ILE A 38 -172.43 -103.60 -1.07
N GLN A 39 -173.62 -104.28 -1.05
CA GLN A 39 -175.05 -103.88 -1.42
C GLN A 39 -176.19 -104.59 -0.58
N ASN A 40 -177.56 -104.65 -0.75
CA ASN A 40 -178.65 -104.34 -1.77
C ASN A 40 -180.13 -104.14 -1.12
N ALA A 41 -181.32 -104.38 -1.76
CA ALA A 41 -182.71 -103.92 -1.34
C ALA A 41 -184.02 -104.79 -1.68
N GLN A 42 -185.29 -104.35 -1.36
CA GLN A 42 -186.60 -105.13 -1.43
C GLN A 42 -187.96 -104.34 -1.75
N THR A 43 -189.18 -104.96 -1.73
CA THR A 43 -190.57 -104.50 -2.22
C THR A 43 -191.79 -105.24 -1.53
N THR A 44 -193.16 -105.13 -1.67
CA THR A 44 -194.36 -104.26 -2.09
C THR A 44 -195.70 -105.08 -1.76
N GLN A 45 -197.06 -104.79 -1.73
CA GLN A 45 -198.13 -103.95 -2.39
C GLN A 45 -199.24 -103.33 -1.44
N ASN A 46 -200.62 -103.42 -1.41
CA ASN A 46 -201.77 -104.15 -2.08
C ASN A 46 -203.21 -103.44 -1.94
N GLN A 47 -204.42 -104.08 -2.12
CA GLN A 47 -205.79 -103.44 -1.95
C GLN A 47 -205.89 -102.60 -0.64
N THR A 48 -206.29 -101.33 -0.58
CA THR A 48 -206.39 -100.30 -1.64
C THR A 48 -206.14 -98.88 -1.08
N ASN A 49 -206.52 -98.59 0.17
CA ASN A 49 -206.63 -97.21 0.68
C ASN A 49 -205.41 -96.65 1.46
N GLN A 50 -204.36 -97.44 1.68
CA GLN A 50 -203.06 -96.96 2.22
C GLN A 50 -202.06 -96.54 1.13
N GLN A 51 -202.38 -96.81 -0.15
CA GLN A 51 -201.44 -96.69 -1.26
C GLN A 51 -200.98 -95.24 -1.52
N ILE A 52 -201.79 -94.24 -1.14
CA ILE A 52 -201.50 -92.81 -1.35
C ILE A 52 -200.38 -92.33 -0.43
N GLU A 53 -200.36 -92.74 0.85
CA GLU A 53 -199.24 -92.44 1.75
C GLU A 53 -198.00 -93.25 1.38
N LEU A 54 -198.15 -94.54 1.05
CA LEU A 54 -197.02 -95.40 0.68
C LEU A 54 -196.28 -94.89 -0.57
N ASN A 55 -196.99 -94.35 -1.56
CA ASN A 55 -196.36 -93.75 -2.74
C ASN A 55 -195.64 -92.43 -2.41
N LYS A 56 -196.11 -91.66 -1.41
CA LYS A 56 -195.42 -90.45 -0.94
C LYS A 56 -194.11 -90.81 -0.23
N ILE A 57 -194.14 -91.83 0.63
CA ILE A 57 -192.95 -92.38 1.31
C ILE A 57 -191.93 -92.93 0.30
N LYS A 58 -192.38 -93.68 -0.73
CA LYS A 58 -191.48 -94.18 -1.80
C LYS A 58 -190.80 -93.06 -2.59
N SER A 59 -191.48 -91.93 -2.84
CA SER A 59 -190.88 -90.79 -3.53
C SER A 59 -189.80 -90.09 -2.67
N GLN A 60 -190.08 -89.89 -1.38
CA GLN A 60 -189.09 -89.33 -0.45
C GLN A 60 -187.87 -90.25 -0.27
N LEU A 61 -188.06 -91.57 -0.33
CA LEU A 61 -186.95 -92.53 -0.29
C LEU A 61 -186.04 -92.42 -1.51
N ALA A 62 -186.60 -92.20 -2.71
CA ALA A 62 -185.80 -91.98 -3.93
C ALA A 62 -184.99 -90.68 -3.87
N GLN A 63 -185.56 -89.61 -3.30
CA GLN A 63 -184.83 -88.36 -3.06
C GLN A 63 -183.67 -88.55 -2.09
N SER A 64 -183.89 -89.25 -0.97
CA SER A 64 -182.86 -89.54 0.03
C SER A 64 -181.74 -90.45 -0.50
N GLN A 65 -182.03 -91.37 -1.43
CA GLN A 65 -181.01 -92.19 -2.11
C GLN A 65 -180.14 -91.36 -3.08
N SER A 66 -180.71 -90.37 -3.77
CA SER A 66 -179.96 -89.43 -4.61
C SER A 66 -178.98 -88.57 -3.78
N GLU A 67 -179.45 -88.07 -2.63
CA GLU A 67 -178.62 -87.28 -1.70
C GLU A 67 -177.46 -88.10 -1.11
N LYS A 68 -177.65 -89.41 -0.89
CA LYS A 68 -176.56 -90.30 -0.45
C LYS A 68 -175.43 -90.37 -1.48
N GLN A 69 -175.71 -90.60 -2.76
CA GLN A 69 -174.67 -90.68 -3.79
C GLN A 69 -173.91 -89.34 -3.95
N SER A 70 -174.63 -88.21 -3.94
CA SER A 70 -173.99 -86.87 -3.98
C SER A 70 -173.06 -86.61 -2.78
N THR A 71 -173.31 -87.24 -1.63
CA THR A 71 -172.50 -87.10 -0.43
C THR A 71 -171.26 -88.00 -0.47
N GLU A 72 -171.39 -89.23 -0.98
CA GLU A 72 -170.27 -90.17 -1.12
C GLU A 72 -169.21 -89.71 -2.15
N GLU A 73 -169.61 -89.02 -3.23
CA GLU A 73 -168.66 -88.43 -4.18
C GLU A 73 -167.90 -87.23 -3.60
N LYS A 74 -168.58 -86.34 -2.85
CA LYS A 74 -167.93 -85.20 -2.18
C LYS A 74 -166.87 -85.66 -1.18
N LEU A 75 -167.11 -86.76 -0.46
CA LEU A 75 -166.17 -87.34 0.48
C LEU A 75 -164.86 -87.83 -0.19
N LYS A 76 -164.93 -88.27 -1.46
CA LYS A 76 -163.73 -88.62 -2.26
C LYS A 76 -162.91 -87.41 -2.67
N GLN A 77 -163.55 -86.28 -3.03
CA GLN A 77 -162.83 -85.07 -3.43
C GLN A 77 -162.01 -84.47 -2.27
N VAL A 78 -162.61 -84.30 -1.09
CA VAL A 78 -161.95 -83.66 0.07
C VAL A 78 -160.67 -84.42 0.50
N ASN A 79 -160.71 -85.76 0.48
CA ASN A 79 -159.54 -86.58 0.83
C ASN A 79 -158.37 -86.45 -0.17
N ALA A 80 -158.66 -86.23 -1.46
CA ALA A 80 -157.62 -86.00 -2.47
C ALA A 80 -156.95 -84.62 -2.31
N GLU A 81 -157.71 -83.62 -1.87
CA GLU A 81 -157.22 -82.25 -1.68
C GLU A 81 -156.37 -82.11 -0.40
N LEU A 82 -156.75 -82.80 0.69
CA LEU A 82 -155.97 -82.83 1.93
C LEU A 82 -154.54 -83.36 1.71
N ALA A 83 -154.38 -84.46 0.98
CA ALA A 83 -153.08 -85.05 0.68
C ALA A 83 -152.16 -84.10 -0.11
N LYS A 84 -152.74 -83.31 -1.02
CA LYS A 84 -152.03 -82.34 -1.86
C LYS A 84 -151.47 -81.17 -1.04
N ASN A 85 -152.24 -80.68 -0.08
CA ASN A 85 -151.82 -79.61 0.83
C ASN A 85 -150.72 -80.07 1.81
N GLN A 86 -150.78 -81.33 2.28
CA GLN A 86 -149.74 -81.93 3.12
C GLN A 86 -148.37 -81.91 2.44
N GLN A 87 -148.32 -82.21 1.14
CA GLN A 87 -147.09 -82.26 0.34
C GLN A 87 -146.50 -80.87 0.07
N ALA A 88 -147.35 -79.87 -0.20
CA ALA A 88 -146.93 -78.48 -0.42
C ALA A 88 -146.29 -77.84 0.83
N LEU A 89 -146.84 -78.14 2.02
CA LEU A 89 -146.30 -77.65 3.30
C LEU A 89 -144.87 -78.16 3.55
N THR A 90 -144.58 -79.42 3.22
CA THR A 90 -143.25 -80.02 3.36
C THR A 90 -142.21 -79.31 2.48
N GLN A 91 -142.52 -79.05 1.21
CA GLN A 91 -141.60 -78.35 0.29
C GLN A 91 -141.33 -76.91 0.74
N SER A 92 -142.38 -76.18 1.15
CA SER A 92 -142.25 -74.80 1.66
C SER A 92 -141.31 -74.73 2.88
N THR A 93 -141.38 -75.72 3.77
CA THR A 93 -140.53 -75.80 4.97
C THR A 93 -139.04 -76.00 4.62
N GLN A 94 -138.72 -76.81 3.60
CA GLN A 94 -137.34 -77.03 3.16
C GLN A 94 -136.72 -75.77 2.55
N SER A 95 -137.45 -75.11 1.63
CA SER A 95 -137.00 -73.85 1.01
C SER A 95 -136.73 -72.73 2.02
N LEU A 96 -137.48 -72.70 3.13
CA LEU A 96 -137.26 -71.74 4.21
C LEU A 96 -135.95 -71.99 4.97
N GLN A 97 -135.62 -73.25 5.30
CA GLN A 97 -134.35 -73.60 5.95
C GLN A 97 -133.14 -73.32 5.04
N GLU A 98 -133.25 -73.61 3.75
CA GLU A 98 -132.21 -73.33 2.76
C GLU A 98 -131.92 -71.82 2.66
N SER A 99 -132.98 -71.01 2.60
CA SER A 99 -132.90 -69.54 2.58
C SER A 99 -132.26 -68.98 3.86
N GLN A 100 -132.61 -69.52 5.04
CA GLN A 100 -132.02 -69.09 6.32
C GLN A 100 -130.51 -69.35 6.37
N LYS A 101 -130.04 -70.51 5.91
CA LYS A 101 -128.59 -70.80 5.76
C LYS A 101 -127.89 -69.79 4.85
N GLN A 102 -128.53 -69.44 3.72
CA GLN A 102 -127.93 -68.56 2.72
C GLN A 102 -127.81 -67.12 3.24
N VAL A 103 -128.80 -66.62 3.98
CA VAL A 103 -128.73 -65.33 4.69
C VAL A 103 -127.59 -65.34 5.73
N GLN A 104 -127.47 -66.40 6.54
CA GLN A 104 -126.42 -66.47 7.56
C GLN A 104 -125.01 -66.42 6.96
N ALA A 105 -124.76 -67.16 5.87
CA ALA A 105 -123.48 -67.14 5.17
C ALA A 105 -123.12 -65.74 4.61
N LEU A 106 -124.10 -65.03 4.04
CA LEU A 106 -123.91 -63.65 3.57
C LEU A 106 -123.65 -62.66 4.73
N GLN A 107 -124.23 -62.89 5.90
CA GLN A 107 -123.97 -62.12 7.12
C GLN A 107 -122.49 -62.24 7.56
N GLU A 108 -121.96 -63.47 7.54
CA GLU A 108 -120.58 -63.79 7.90
C GLU A 108 -119.59 -63.24 6.85
N GLU A 109 -119.89 -63.39 5.56
CA GLU A 109 -119.07 -62.84 4.47
C GLU A 109 -119.02 -61.31 4.48
N LYS A 110 -120.17 -60.63 4.70
CA LYS A 110 -120.19 -59.17 4.87
C LYS A 110 -119.30 -58.73 6.03
N THR A 111 -119.40 -59.40 7.18
CA THR A 111 -118.60 -59.08 8.38
C THR A 111 -117.10 -59.21 8.09
N ARG A 112 -116.70 -60.23 7.32
CA ARG A 112 -115.32 -60.44 6.87
C ARG A 112 -114.84 -59.34 5.90
N LEU A 113 -115.70 -58.90 4.98
CA LEU A 113 -115.40 -57.81 4.05
C LEU A 113 -115.27 -56.46 4.76
N ASP A 114 -116.18 -56.14 5.69
CA ASP A 114 -116.12 -54.92 6.51
C ASP A 114 -114.80 -54.86 7.32
N GLN A 115 -114.35 -55.99 7.89
CA GLN A 115 -113.04 -56.10 8.55
C GLN A 115 -111.85 -55.90 7.60
N ALA A 116 -111.89 -56.48 6.39
CA ALA A 116 -110.83 -56.33 5.39
C ALA A 116 -110.72 -54.87 4.89
N ILE A 117 -111.85 -54.19 4.71
CA ILE A 117 -111.90 -52.77 4.34
C ILE A 117 -111.28 -51.90 5.45
N ALA A 118 -111.63 -52.16 6.72
CA ALA A 118 -111.05 -51.42 7.85
C ALA A 118 -109.52 -51.61 7.97
N GLN A 119 -109.01 -52.82 7.74
CA GLN A 119 -107.56 -53.09 7.69
C GLN A 119 -106.88 -52.38 6.52
N ALA A 120 -107.47 -52.39 5.33
CA ALA A 120 -106.94 -51.70 4.16
C ALA A 120 -106.91 -50.17 4.35
N GLN A 121 -107.97 -49.60 4.92
CA GLN A 121 -108.03 -48.17 5.27
C GLN A 121 -106.94 -47.80 6.29
N SER A 122 -106.77 -48.58 7.36
CA SER A 122 -105.72 -48.37 8.36
C SER A 122 -104.32 -48.42 7.76
N SER A 123 -104.02 -49.43 6.92
CA SER A 123 -102.71 -49.54 6.24
C SER A 123 -102.44 -48.39 5.26
N ASN A 124 -103.47 -47.90 4.56
CA ASN A 124 -103.33 -46.75 3.67
C ASN A 124 -103.10 -45.45 4.45
N THR A 125 -103.74 -45.26 5.61
CA THR A 125 -103.48 -44.11 6.49
C THR A 125 -102.03 -44.11 7.01
N GLN A 126 -101.53 -45.28 7.45
CA GLN A 126 -100.14 -45.44 7.89
C GLN A 126 -99.14 -45.09 6.76
N LYS A 127 -99.37 -45.58 5.54
CA LYS A 127 -98.53 -45.27 4.37
C LYS A 127 -98.59 -43.81 3.96
N ALA A 128 -99.74 -43.15 4.10
CA ALA A 128 -99.85 -41.71 3.85
C ALA A 128 -98.99 -40.91 4.83
N GLN A 129 -99.02 -41.26 6.12
CA GLN A 129 -98.19 -40.65 7.16
C GLN A 129 -96.69 -40.92 6.94
N GLU A 130 -96.32 -42.13 6.50
CA GLU A 130 -94.95 -42.48 6.13
C GLU A 130 -94.44 -41.65 4.94
N ILE A 131 -95.25 -41.49 3.89
CA ILE A 131 -94.93 -40.65 2.72
C ILE A 131 -94.80 -39.17 3.12
N GLU A 132 -95.69 -38.65 3.97
CA GLU A 132 -95.61 -37.28 4.50
C GLU A 132 -94.32 -37.05 5.29
N THR A 133 -93.97 -38.00 6.18
CA THR A 133 -92.74 -37.96 6.99
C THR A 133 -91.49 -37.99 6.11
N LEU A 134 -91.43 -38.90 5.13
CA LEU A 134 -90.31 -39.00 4.19
C LEU A 134 -90.20 -37.77 3.26
N THR A 135 -91.32 -37.12 2.94
CA THR A 135 -91.34 -35.87 2.16
C THR A 135 -90.77 -34.71 2.98
N ALA A 136 -91.12 -34.61 4.27
CA ALA A 136 -90.55 -33.62 5.19
C ALA A 136 -89.05 -33.85 5.44
N GLU A 137 -88.63 -35.09 5.66
CA GLU A 137 -87.21 -35.47 5.79
C GLU A 137 -86.42 -35.13 4.52
N LYS A 138 -86.94 -35.45 3.33
CA LYS A 138 -86.33 -35.07 2.05
C LYS A 138 -86.12 -33.56 1.94
N ALA A 139 -87.16 -32.77 2.25
CA ALA A 139 -87.09 -31.32 2.21
C ALA A 139 -86.06 -30.75 3.22
N ARG A 140 -85.94 -31.36 4.40
CA ARG A 140 -84.90 -31.04 5.39
C ARG A 140 -83.50 -31.30 4.83
N VAL A 141 -83.26 -32.49 4.28
CA VAL A 141 -81.96 -32.87 3.70
C VAL A 141 -81.58 -32.02 2.49
N GLU A 142 -82.55 -31.64 1.63
CA GLU A 142 -82.32 -30.73 0.51
C GLU A 142 -81.96 -29.31 0.99
N SER A 143 -82.56 -28.83 2.09
CA SER A 143 -82.20 -27.56 2.74
C SER A 143 -80.81 -27.58 3.39
N GLU A 144 -80.49 -28.66 4.12
CA GLU A 144 -79.18 -28.86 4.75
C GLU A 144 -78.06 -28.97 3.70
N LEU A 145 -78.30 -29.70 2.60
CA LEU A 145 -77.38 -29.82 1.47
C LEU A 145 -77.12 -28.48 0.77
N ASN A 146 -78.16 -27.65 0.59
CA ASN A 146 -77.99 -26.33 -0.03
C ASN A 146 -77.26 -25.35 0.90
N SER A 147 -77.51 -25.44 2.21
CA SER A 147 -76.75 -24.69 3.23
C SER A 147 -75.28 -25.11 3.26
N ALA A 148 -75.00 -26.42 3.18
CA ALA A 148 -73.64 -26.95 3.11
C ALA A 148 -72.88 -26.51 1.85
N LYS A 149 -73.54 -26.49 0.67
CA LYS A 149 -72.97 -25.96 -0.58
C LYS A 149 -72.59 -24.48 -0.45
N SER A 150 -73.50 -23.64 0.07
CA SER A 150 -73.25 -22.20 0.29
C SER A 150 -72.07 -21.95 1.22
N ASN A 151 -71.98 -22.70 2.33
CA ASN A 151 -70.85 -22.63 3.25
C ASN A 151 -69.53 -23.09 2.61
N LEU A 152 -69.55 -24.12 1.75
CA LEU A 152 -68.37 -24.59 1.02
C LEU A 152 -67.91 -23.56 -0.03
N GLU A 153 -68.83 -22.97 -0.80
CA GLU A 153 -68.53 -21.92 -1.78
C GLU A 153 -67.89 -20.69 -1.11
N LYS A 154 -68.46 -20.26 0.03
CA LYS A 154 -67.86 -19.21 0.85
C LYS A 154 -66.45 -19.59 1.32
N ALA A 155 -66.25 -20.79 1.87
CA ALA A 155 -64.95 -21.24 2.36
C ALA A 155 -63.89 -21.35 1.25
N LEU A 156 -64.29 -21.72 0.02
CA LEU A 156 -63.41 -21.71 -1.15
C LEU A 156 -63.02 -20.29 -1.56
N LYS A 157 -63.96 -19.34 -1.51
CA LYS A 157 -63.69 -17.92 -1.78
C LYS A 157 -62.79 -17.28 -0.73
N ASP A 158 -63.06 -17.54 0.56
CA ASP A 158 -62.23 -17.06 1.67
C ASP A 158 -60.81 -17.65 1.59
N LYS A 159 -60.66 -18.93 1.18
CA LYS A 159 -59.35 -19.55 0.89
C LYS A 159 -58.62 -18.86 -0.27
N ALA A 160 -59.33 -18.54 -1.37
CA ALA A 160 -58.73 -17.85 -2.51
C ALA A 160 -58.20 -16.46 -2.11
N ASN A 161 -59.03 -15.66 -1.43
CA ASN A 161 -58.67 -14.35 -0.89
C ASN A 161 -57.46 -14.44 0.06
N LEU A 162 -57.39 -15.48 0.92
CA LEU A 162 -56.25 -15.72 1.81
C LEU A 162 -54.97 -16.08 1.05
N SER A 163 -55.07 -16.88 -0.01
CA SER A 163 -53.93 -17.23 -0.87
C SER A 163 -53.34 -16.01 -1.56
N GLU A 164 -54.20 -15.19 -2.18
CA GLU A 164 -53.81 -13.94 -2.84
C GLU A 164 -53.17 -12.94 -1.86
N ASN A 165 -53.75 -12.77 -0.66
CA ASN A 165 -53.17 -11.92 0.38
C ASN A 165 -51.80 -12.42 0.89
N LEU A 166 -51.59 -13.75 0.92
CA LEU A 166 -50.33 -14.35 1.35
C LEU A 166 -49.26 -14.24 0.26
N GLU A 167 -49.63 -14.42 -1.00
CA GLU A 167 -48.74 -14.23 -2.15
C GLU A 167 -48.30 -12.76 -2.30
N ASN A 168 -49.24 -11.81 -2.21
CA ASN A 168 -48.93 -10.37 -2.20
C ASN A 168 -47.98 -9.99 -1.05
N LYS A 169 -48.18 -10.56 0.16
CA LYS A 169 -47.27 -10.34 1.30
C LYS A 169 -45.90 -10.97 1.10
N ASN A 170 -45.79 -12.12 0.42
CA ASN A 170 -44.50 -12.71 0.08
C ASN A 170 -43.73 -11.84 -0.92
N VAL A 171 -44.41 -11.22 -1.89
CA VAL A 171 -43.80 -10.25 -2.82
C VAL A 171 -43.33 -9.01 -2.07
N GLU A 172 -44.15 -8.43 -1.17
CA GLU A 172 -43.77 -7.29 -0.34
C GLU A 172 -42.56 -7.61 0.57
N LEU A 173 -42.54 -8.81 1.15
CA LEU A 173 -41.43 -9.29 1.98
C LEU A 173 -40.13 -9.43 1.17
N ALA A 174 -40.20 -10.03 -0.03
CA ALA A 174 -39.04 -10.18 -0.92
C ALA A 174 -38.47 -8.82 -1.36
N GLN A 175 -39.35 -7.86 -1.71
CA GLN A 175 -38.93 -6.49 -2.03
C GLN A 175 -38.24 -5.80 -0.85
N LYS A 176 -38.78 -5.96 0.37
CA LYS A 176 -38.15 -5.41 1.59
C LYS A 176 -36.81 -6.08 1.93
N GLN A 177 -36.68 -7.39 1.71
CA GLN A 177 -35.41 -8.10 1.86
C GLN A 177 -34.37 -7.64 0.83
N GLN A 178 -34.76 -7.43 -0.43
CA GLN A 178 -33.88 -6.90 -1.47
C GLN A 178 -33.40 -5.47 -1.14
N ALA A 179 -34.31 -4.58 -0.72
CA ALA A 179 -33.97 -3.23 -0.31
C ALA A 179 -33.06 -3.19 0.93
N LEU A 180 -33.28 -4.10 1.90
CA LEU A 180 -32.42 -4.25 3.07
C LEU A 180 -31.02 -4.74 2.69
N ALA A 181 -30.90 -5.68 1.74
CA ALA A 181 -29.61 -6.14 1.23
C ALA A 181 -28.83 -5.02 0.52
N GLN A 182 -29.49 -4.25 -0.36
CA GLN A 182 -28.89 -3.10 -1.04
C GLN A 182 -28.44 -2.01 -0.06
N SER A 183 -29.26 -1.71 0.95
CA SER A 183 -28.91 -0.76 2.02
C SER A 183 -27.72 -1.25 2.86
N THR A 184 -27.68 -2.55 3.19
CA THR A 184 -26.57 -3.17 3.92
C THR A 184 -25.26 -3.11 3.14
N GLN A 185 -25.29 -3.41 1.83
CA GLN A 185 -24.12 -3.30 0.96
C GLN A 185 -23.64 -1.84 0.85
N SER A 186 -24.56 -0.89 0.69
CA SER A 186 -24.22 0.54 0.66
C SER A 186 -23.60 1.03 1.97
N LEU A 187 -24.09 0.55 3.12
CA LEU A 187 -23.52 0.85 4.43
C LEU A 187 -22.09 0.30 4.58
N GLN A 188 -21.84 -0.93 4.13
CA GLN A 188 -20.50 -1.52 4.13
C GLN A 188 -19.53 -0.76 3.23
N GLU A 189 -19.97 -0.31 2.06
CA GLU A 189 -19.13 0.47 1.14
C GLU A 189 -18.79 1.85 1.72
N ASN A 190 -19.77 2.52 2.34
CA ASN A 190 -19.55 3.78 3.05
C ASN A 190 -18.61 3.60 4.26
N GLN A 191 -18.70 2.48 4.99
CA GLN A 191 -17.78 2.18 6.10
C GLN A 191 -16.33 2.03 5.63
N LYS A 192 -16.08 1.37 4.48
CA LYS A 192 -14.74 1.31 3.86
C LYS A 192 -14.24 2.69 3.48
N GLN A 193 -15.08 3.54 2.88
CA GLN A 193 -14.69 4.90 2.49
C GLN A 193 -14.34 5.77 3.72
N VAL A 194 -15.13 5.69 4.79
CA VAL A 194 -14.82 6.38 6.06
C VAL A 194 -13.50 5.89 6.65
N GLN A 195 -13.22 4.58 6.63
CA GLN A 195 -11.93 4.05 7.09
C GLN A 195 -10.76 4.57 6.23
N ALA A 196 -10.88 4.54 4.90
CA ALA A 196 -9.83 5.02 4.00
C ALA A 196 -9.53 6.52 4.20
N LEU A 197 -10.56 7.34 4.41
CA LEU A 197 -10.41 8.77 4.74
C LEU A 197 -9.75 8.99 6.11
N GLN A 198 -10.02 8.11 7.09
CA GLN A 198 -9.40 8.16 8.42
C GLN A 198 -7.90 7.81 8.34
N GLU A 199 -7.53 6.83 7.52
CA GLU A 199 -6.15 6.43 7.24
C GLU A 199 -5.39 7.52 6.46
N GLU A 200 -6.01 8.10 5.43
CA GLU A 200 -5.46 9.24 4.68
C GLU A 200 -5.25 10.47 5.57
N LYS A 201 -6.23 10.83 6.41
CA LYS A 201 -6.08 11.91 7.40
C LYS A 201 -4.89 11.65 8.32
N THR A 202 -4.76 10.44 8.84
CA THR A 202 -3.65 10.07 9.75
C THR A 202 -2.30 10.22 9.05
N ARG A 203 -2.20 9.85 7.76
CA ARG A 203 -1.00 10.04 6.93
C ARG A 203 -0.69 11.52 6.68
N LEU A 204 -1.71 12.35 6.45
CA LEU A 204 -1.56 13.80 6.26
C LEU A 204 -1.11 14.50 7.56
N ASP A 205 -1.73 14.17 8.69
CA ASP A 205 -1.34 14.68 10.02
C ASP A 205 0.14 14.36 10.32
N GLN A 206 0.61 13.15 9.98
CA GLN A 206 2.03 12.76 10.11
C GLN A 206 2.96 13.56 9.18
N ALA A 207 2.59 13.74 7.91
CA ALA A 207 3.37 14.53 6.95
C ALA A 207 3.47 16.01 7.34
N ILE A 208 2.38 16.57 7.90
CA ILE A 208 2.34 17.93 8.46
C ILE A 208 3.30 18.04 9.66
N ALA A 209 3.27 17.09 10.60
CA ALA A 209 4.17 17.06 11.76
C ALA A 209 5.65 16.97 11.36
N GLN A 210 5.98 16.12 10.38
CA GLN A 210 7.34 16.02 9.82
C GLN A 210 7.79 17.34 9.16
N THR A 211 6.90 17.97 8.39
CA THR A 211 7.18 19.25 7.72
C THR A 211 7.41 20.37 8.74
N LEU A 212 6.59 20.46 9.78
CA LEU A 212 6.77 21.39 10.90
C LEU A 212 8.13 21.20 11.58
N SER A 213 8.50 19.95 11.92
CA SER A 213 9.78 19.65 12.56
C SER A 213 10.98 20.06 11.69
N SER A 214 10.95 19.77 10.38
CA SER A 214 12.01 20.20 9.45
C SER A 214 12.09 21.72 9.31
N ASN A 215 10.96 22.43 9.33
CA ASN A 215 10.93 23.89 9.26
C ASN A 215 11.46 24.53 10.56
N THR A 216 11.21 23.94 11.73
CA THR A 216 11.81 24.39 12.99
C THR A 216 13.34 24.23 12.98
N GLN A 217 13.85 23.09 12.49
CA GLN A 217 15.30 22.87 12.35
C GLN A 217 15.94 23.92 11.43
N LYS A 218 15.34 24.19 10.27
CA LYS A 218 15.82 25.22 9.32
C LYS A 218 15.79 26.64 9.89
N ALA A 219 14.81 26.95 10.75
CA ALA A 219 14.78 28.24 11.43
C ALA A 219 15.97 28.43 12.39
N GLN A 220 16.32 27.37 13.14
CA GLN A 220 17.49 27.36 14.04
C GLN A 220 18.82 27.41 13.26
N GLU A 221 18.90 26.75 12.11
CA GLU A 221 20.03 26.81 11.18
C GLU A 221 20.22 28.24 10.64
N ILE A 222 19.14 28.91 10.21
CA ILE A 222 19.17 30.30 9.75
C ILE A 222 19.58 31.26 10.88
N GLU A 223 19.08 31.07 12.10
CA GLU A 223 19.48 31.87 13.27
C GLU A 223 20.98 31.74 13.57
N THR A 224 21.50 30.50 13.51
CA THR A 224 22.94 30.20 13.70
C THR A 224 23.80 30.88 12.62
N LEU A 225 23.47 30.67 11.34
CA LEU A 225 24.18 31.28 10.21
C LEU A 225 24.12 32.81 10.22
N THR A 226 23.05 33.41 10.76
CA THR A 226 22.92 34.86 10.92
C THR A 226 23.89 35.39 11.98
N ALA A 227 24.09 34.66 13.09
CA ALA A 227 25.07 35.02 14.11
C ALA A 227 26.52 34.85 13.61
N GLU A 228 26.84 33.75 12.92
CA GLU A 228 28.15 33.51 12.31
C GLU A 228 28.50 34.61 11.29
N LYS A 229 27.55 34.98 10.42
CA LYS A 229 27.72 36.09 9.47
C LYS A 229 28.07 37.40 10.18
N ALA A 230 27.36 37.75 11.24
CA ALA A 230 27.60 38.98 12.00
C ALA A 230 28.99 38.99 12.68
N GLN A 231 29.47 37.85 13.15
CA GLN A 231 30.84 37.72 13.66
C GLN A 231 31.87 37.95 12.55
N VAL A 232 31.73 37.29 11.40
CA VAL A 232 32.66 37.44 10.26
C VAL A 232 32.69 38.87 9.72
N GLU A 233 31.54 39.56 9.66
CA GLU A 233 31.48 40.99 9.30
C GLU A 233 32.20 41.89 10.33
N SER A 234 32.15 41.57 11.62
CA SER A 234 32.93 42.27 12.65
C SER A 234 34.44 42.02 12.53
N GLU A 235 34.85 40.77 12.29
CA GLU A 235 36.26 40.40 12.12
C GLU A 235 36.87 41.05 10.87
N LEU A 236 36.12 41.08 9.76
CA LEU A 236 36.53 41.74 8.52
C LEU A 236 36.75 43.24 8.72
N ASN A 237 35.85 43.93 9.43
CA ASN A 237 36.01 45.36 9.72
C ASN A 237 37.27 45.64 10.55
N ASN A 238 37.55 44.81 11.57
CA ASN A 238 38.78 44.92 12.36
C ASN A 238 40.03 44.72 11.49
N VAL A 239 40.03 43.77 10.56
CA VAL A 239 41.16 43.54 9.63
C VAL A 239 41.35 44.74 8.68
N LEU A 240 40.26 45.31 8.16
CA LEU A 240 40.32 46.49 7.28
C LEU A 240 40.87 47.72 8.01
N GLU A 241 40.46 47.97 9.25
CA GLU A 241 40.97 49.09 10.05
C GLU A 241 42.47 48.93 10.37
N ASN A 242 42.89 47.76 10.84
CA ASN A 242 44.31 47.47 11.08
C ASN A 242 45.16 47.62 9.79
N THR A 243 44.62 47.19 8.64
CA THR A 243 45.30 47.35 7.34
C THR A 243 45.42 48.84 6.94
N ALA A 244 44.42 49.66 7.25
CA ALA A 244 44.49 51.10 7.00
C ALA A 244 45.53 51.79 7.90
N GLN A 245 45.56 51.46 9.19
CA GLN A 245 46.56 51.98 10.14
C GLN A 245 47.99 51.60 9.72
N GLN A 246 48.24 50.34 9.31
CA GLN A 246 49.55 49.90 8.81
C GLN A 246 49.99 50.66 7.55
N LYS A 247 49.07 50.92 6.61
CA LYS A 247 49.36 51.73 5.42
C LYS A 247 49.68 53.18 5.76
N GLN A 248 48.99 53.78 6.74
CA GLN A 248 49.31 55.13 7.21
C GLN A 248 50.73 55.19 7.79
N ILE A 249 51.10 54.26 8.68
CA ILE A 249 52.45 54.20 9.28
C ILE A 249 53.53 54.05 8.21
N LEU A 250 53.30 53.23 7.18
CA LEU A 250 54.24 53.07 6.07
C LEU A 250 54.40 54.36 5.25
N ASN A 251 53.30 55.09 5.01
CA ASN A 251 53.35 56.37 4.29
C ASN A 251 54.08 57.46 5.10
N GLU A 252 53.80 57.56 6.41
CA GLU A 252 54.49 58.48 7.32
C GLU A 252 56.00 58.20 7.38
N PHE A 253 56.38 56.92 7.40
CA PHE A 253 57.78 56.50 7.31
C PHE A 253 58.41 56.92 5.97
N ASN A 254 57.75 56.65 4.84
CA ASN A 254 58.28 56.97 3.52
C ASN A 254 58.52 58.48 3.31
N GLU A 255 57.61 59.35 3.77
CA GLU A 255 57.78 60.81 3.71
C GLU A 255 58.89 61.31 4.65
N LEU A 256 59.05 60.72 5.84
CA LEU A 256 60.19 61.00 6.72
C LEU A 256 61.53 60.65 6.04
N ILE A 257 61.61 59.49 5.39
CA ILE A 257 62.83 59.05 4.68
C ILE A 257 63.14 59.98 3.51
N LYS A 258 62.15 60.29 2.66
CA LYS A 258 62.28 61.27 1.57
C LYS A 258 62.79 62.63 2.07
N THR A 259 62.21 63.14 3.15
CA THR A 259 62.66 64.39 3.80
C THR A 259 64.14 64.33 4.19
N VAL A 260 64.63 63.19 4.70
CA VAL A 260 66.06 63.05 5.05
C VAL A 260 66.96 62.97 3.81
N VAL A 261 66.54 62.34 2.70
CA VAL A 261 67.36 62.29 1.46
C VAL A 261 67.50 63.68 0.85
N GLU A 262 66.38 64.43 0.76
CA GLU A 262 66.35 65.80 0.22
C GLU A 262 67.27 66.74 1.05
N ASN A 263 67.30 66.58 2.38
CA ASN A 263 68.19 67.34 3.26
C ASN A 263 69.68 67.00 3.08
N GLU A 264 70.04 65.73 2.89
CA GLU A 264 71.43 65.32 2.63
C GLU A 264 71.90 65.81 1.24
N GLN A 265 71.06 65.70 0.22
CA GLN A 265 71.32 66.26 -1.12
C GLN A 265 71.54 67.78 -1.07
N ALA A 266 70.73 68.51 -0.30
CA ALA A 266 70.87 69.96 -0.12
C ALA A 266 72.20 70.38 0.54
N GLN A 267 72.84 69.49 1.31
CA GLN A 267 74.18 69.71 1.86
C GLN A 267 75.32 69.34 0.87
N GLY A 268 75.00 69.14 -0.41
CA GLY A 268 75.96 68.76 -1.45
C GLY A 268 76.42 67.30 -1.40
N ARG A 269 75.77 66.47 -0.56
CA ARG A 269 76.02 65.03 -0.51
C ARG A 269 75.13 64.35 -1.53
N TYR A 270 75.59 64.30 -2.79
CA TYR A 270 74.90 63.69 -3.94
C TYR A 270 74.75 62.15 -3.88
N SER A 271 74.59 61.59 -2.68
CA SER A 271 74.13 60.23 -2.46
C SER A 271 72.61 60.25 -2.38
N ASN A 272 71.92 59.72 -3.39
CA ASN A 272 70.47 59.47 -3.35
C ASN A 272 70.12 58.29 -2.41
N VAL A 273 70.92 58.10 -1.36
CA VAL A 273 70.94 56.96 -0.45
C VAL A 273 71.32 57.44 0.94
N ILE A 274 70.37 57.36 1.89
CA ILE A 274 70.66 57.36 3.33
C ILE A 274 71.05 55.94 3.73
N GLY A 275 71.96 55.81 4.70
CA GLY A 275 72.57 54.52 5.04
C GLY A 275 73.65 54.21 4.01
N GLY A 276 74.87 54.68 4.30
CA GLY A 276 75.93 54.70 3.31
C GLY A 276 76.40 53.31 2.88
N ARG A 277 76.98 53.26 1.67
CA ARG A 277 78.09 52.32 1.46
C ARG A 277 79.12 52.59 2.56
N TYR A 278 79.50 51.57 3.32
CA TYR A 278 80.52 51.65 4.39
C TYR A 278 80.08 52.48 5.62
N THR A 279 78.98 52.05 6.27
CA THR A 279 78.67 52.45 7.66
C THR A 279 79.63 51.88 8.69
N THR A 280 80.39 50.83 8.34
CA THR A 280 81.48 50.28 9.14
C THR A 280 82.82 50.80 8.62
N ASP A 281 83.65 51.26 9.56
CA ASP A 281 85.07 51.50 9.34
C ASP A 281 85.78 50.17 8.99
N ILE A 282 86.08 50.00 7.70
CA ILE A 282 86.74 48.80 7.16
C ILE A 282 88.17 48.66 7.69
N ASP A 283 88.85 49.77 7.99
CA ASP A 283 90.22 49.77 8.49
C ASP A 283 90.27 49.26 9.95
N SER A 284 89.21 49.51 10.73
CA SER A 284 89.02 48.95 12.08
C SER A 284 88.76 47.42 12.14
N LEU A 285 88.36 46.79 11.04
CA LEU A 285 88.10 45.34 11.01
C LEU A 285 89.41 44.54 11.19
N ASN A 286 89.36 43.46 11.98
CA ASN A 286 90.42 42.45 12.00
C ASN A 286 90.48 41.69 10.66
N ASN A 287 91.61 41.06 10.35
CA ASN A 287 91.70 40.14 9.21
C ASN A 287 90.75 38.95 9.39
N GLY A 288 90.13 38.48 8.32
CA GLY A 288 89.10 37.43 8.33
C GLY A 288 87.94 37.72 7.39
N LEU A 289 86.93 36.86 7.44
CA LEU A 289 85.68 37.00 6.71
C LEU A 289 84.62 37.61 7.64
N HIS A 290 83.92 38.64 7.18
CA HIS A 290 82.92 39.39 7.95
C HIS A 290 81.63 39.54 7.14
N THR A 291 80.48 39.36 7.78
CA THR A 291 79.16 39.61 7.18
C THR A 291 78.48 40.75 7.94
N ILE A 292 78.29 41.88 7.25
CA ILE A 292 77.86 43.15 7.85
C ILE A 292 76.51 43.57 7.26
N PRO A 293 75.43 43.65 8.05
CA PRO A 293 74.13 44.12 7.54
C PRO A 293 74.18 45.61 7.17
N PHE A 294 73.46 45.98 6.12
CA PHE A 294 73.26 47.37 5.73
C PHE A 294 71.80 47.64 5.35
N VAL A 295 71.41 48.91 5.45
CA VAL A 295 70.19 49.48 4.88
C VAL A 295 70.60 50.64 3.99
N MET A 296 69.96 50.78 2.83
CA MET A 296 70.13 51.86 1.86
C MET A 296 68.74 52.39 1.49
N MET A 297 68.53 53.70 1.56
CA MET A 297 67.18 54.29 1.41
C MET A 297 67.17 55.24 0.23
N TYR A 298 66.55 54.81 -0.88
CA TYR A 298 66.60 55.50 -2.17
C TYR A 298 65.56 56.62 -2.28
N SER A 299 65.96 57.75 -2.84
CA SER A 299 65.04 58.72 -3.44
C SER A 299 64.97 58.50 -4.96
N GLU A 300 64.08 57.61 -5.41
CA GLU A 300 63.63 57.59 -6.81
C GLU A 300 62.14 57.98 -6.83
N ASP A 301 61.80 58.94 -7.68
CA ASP A 301 60.45 59.48 -7.97
C ASP A 301 59.56 59.92 -6.77
N GLY A 302 60.10 59.97 -5.56
CA GLY A 302 59.41 60.40 -4.34
C GLY A 302 58.79 59.25 -3.53
N GLU A 303 58.82 58.02 -4.03
CA GLU A 303 58.54 56.83 -3.23
C GLU A 303 59.84 56.37 -2.56
N GLY A 304 59.94 56.55 -1.24
CA GLY A 304 61.16 56.26 -0.46
C GLY A 304 61.52 54.76 -0.42
N ALA A 305 62.13 54.25 -1.49
CA ALA A 305 62.36 52.83 -1.69
C ALA A 305 63.49 52.31 -0.78
N VAL A 306 63.12 51.50 0.22
CA VAL A 306 64.09 50.84 1.10
C VAL A 306 64.72 49.65 0.39
N ALA A 307 66.04 49.61 0.39
CA ALA A 307 66.82 48.40 0.15
C ALA A 307 67.64 48.05 1.39
N GLY A 308 68.05 46.80 1.47
CA GLY A 308 68.96 46.33 2.51
C GLY A 308 69.66 45.06 2.08
N GLY A 309 70.35 44.43 3.02
CA GLY A 309 71.10 43.22 2.76
C GLY A 309 72.39 43.23 3.55
N TYR A 310 73.44 42.71 2.93
CA TYR A 310 74.69 42.42 3.64
C TYR A 310 75.91 42.65 2.76
N SER A 311 76.96 43.17 3.37
CA SER A 311 78.31 43.19 2.81
C SER A 311 79.06 41.97 3.32
N THR A 312 79.58 41.14 2.41
CA THR A 312 80.50 40.04 2.75
C THR A 312 81.92 40.51 2.46
N ILE A 313 82.75 40.65 3.49
CA ILE A 313 84.07 41.29 3.39
C ILE A 313 85.15 40.30 3.83
N TYR A 314 86.05 39.92 2.92
CA TYR A 314 87.28 39.20 3.27
C TYR A 314 88.44 40.18 3.33
N LYS A 315 88.93 40.46 4.55
CA LYS A 315 90.06 41.36 4.80
C LYS A 315 91.32 40.55 5.12
N GLN A 316 92.41 40.90 4.46
CA GLN A 316 93.76 40.43 4.73
C GLN A 316 94.67 41.64 5.04
N ASN A 317 95.99 41.48 5.18
CA ASN A 317 96.88 42.58 5.58
C ASN A 317 97.10 43.59 4.44
N TYR A 318 97.19 43.09 3.21
CA TYR A 318 97.52 43.87 2.01
C TYR A 318 96.38 43.95 1.00
N SER A 319 95.26 43.25 1.25
CA SER A 319 94.19 43.09 0.27
C SER A 319 92.80 42.91 0.89
N ILE A 320 91.76 43.33 0.16
CA ILE A 320 90.36 43.21 0.58
C ILE A 320 89.43 42.84 -0.58
N VAL A 321 88.64 41.77 -0.39
CA VAL A 321 87.56 41.36 -1.31
C VAL A 321 86.23 41.76 -0.69
N TYR A 322 85.43 42.52 -1.43
CA TYR A 322 84.12 42.99 -0.97
C TYR A 322 83.01 42.49 -1.90
N GLY A 323 82.12 41.66 -1.35
CA GLY A 323 80.85 41.25 -1.96
C GLY A 323 79.65 41.96 -1.35
N ARG A 324 78.57 42.07 -2.13
CA ARG A 324 77.33 42.70 -1.71
C ARG A 324 76.13 41.87 -2.12
N GLU A 325 75.39 41.40 -1.12
CA GLU A 325 74.02 40.93 -1.24
C GLU A 325 73.07 42.12 -1.04
N MET A 326 72.14 42.31 -1.98
CA MET A 326 71.16 43.40 -1.94
C MET A 326 69.75 42.87 -2.17
N LYS A 327 68.79 43.33 -1.37
CA LYS A 327 67.36 43.03 -1.40
C LYS A 327 66.59 44.35 -1.47
N PHE A 328 65.65 44.45 -2.40
CA PHE A 328 64.83 45.65 -2.63
C PHE A 328 63.43 45.40 -2.07
N TYR A 329 62.96 46.26 -1.17
CA TYR A 329 61.64 46.16 -0.58
C TYR A 329 60.68 47.03 -1.38
N SER A 330 59.91 46.40 -2.28
CA SER A 330 58.88 47.06 -3.08
C SER A 330 57.57 47.22 -2.31
N SER A 331 56.67 48.07 -2.81
CA SER A 331 55.30 48.24 -2.30
C SER A 331 54.46 46.95 -2.25
N ASN A 332 54.86 45.91 -3.00
CA ASN A 332 54.24 44.59 -2.98
C ASN A 332 54.84 43.62 -1.94
N LEU A 333 55.76 44.09 -1.08
CA LEU A 333 56.48 43.36 -0.02
C LEU A 333 57.30 42.13 -0.44
N ALA A 334 57.20 41.65 -1.68
CA ALA A 334 58.05 40.61 -2.24
C ALA A 334 59.47 41.17 -2.50
N PRO A 335 60.52 40.68 -1.80
CA PRO A 335 61.87 41.18 -1.99
C PRO A 335 62.53 40.49 -3.20
N PHE A 336 62.85 41.25 -4.24
CA PHE A 336 63.79 40.78 -5.26
C PHE A 336 65.21 41.16 -4.83
N GLY A 337 66.18 40.30 -5.14
CA GLY A 337 67.57 40.50 -4.74
C GLY A 337 68.58 40.24 -5.85
N ASN A 338 69.79 40.72 -5.65
CA ASN A 338 70.95 40.41 -6.48
C ASN A 338 72.24 40.40 -5.65
N TYR A 339 73.25 39.72 -6.19
CA TYR A 339 74.61 39.68 -5.66
C TYR A 339 75.62 40.30 -6.63
N ARG A 340 76.78 40.68 -6.12
CA ARG A 340 78.01 40.88 -6.89
C ARG A 340 79.23 40.94 -5.95
N ILE A 341 80.41 40.70 -6.50
CA ILE A 341 81.65 41.30 -5.99
C ILE A 341 81.71 42.74 -6.55
N GLU A 342 82.04 43.75 -5.74
CA GLU A 342 82.24 45.11 -6.28
C GLU A 342 83.47 45.12 -7.19
N ARG A 343 83.51 46.06 -8.14
CA ARG A 343 84.46 46.06 -9.26
C ARG A 343 85.94 46.15 -8.87
N PHE A 344 86.23 46.54 -7.63
CA PHE A 344 87.58 46.75 -7.13
C PHE A 344 87.82 45.90 -5.89
N VAL A 345 88.61 44.84 -6.06
CA VAL A 345 89.38 44.22 -4.97
C VAL A 345 90.54 45.18 -4.69
N ASP A 346 90.57 45.77 -3.50
CA ASP A 346 91.47 46.86 -3.15
C ASP A 346 92.69 46.38 -2.36
N GLY A 347 93.74 47.22 -2.26
CA GLY A 347 94.94 46.92 -1.47
C GLY A 347 96.28 47.28 -2.11
N GLU A 348 97.36 46.98 -1.41
CA GLU A 348 98.75 47.21 -1.85
C GLU A 348 99.16 46.18 -2.91
N LYS A 349 98.92 46.48 -4.18
CA LYS A 349 99.30 45.60 -5.31
C LYS A 349 100.81 45.33 -5.37
N THR A 350 101.18 44.08 -5.55
CA THR A 350 102.58 43.68 -5.78
C THR A 350 103.09 44.19 -7.13
N THR A 351 104.12 45.04 -7.09
CA THR A 351 104.81 45.59 -8.27
C THR A 351 106.13 44.88 -8.60
N THR A 352 106.64 44.04 -7.69
CA THR A 352 107.83 43.19 -7.90
C THR A 352 107.55 41.79 -7.38
N LEU A 353 107.61 40.77 -8.24
CA LEU A 353 107.39 39.38 -7.84
C LEU A 353 108.70 38.68 -7.45
N PRO A 354 108.63 37.61 -6.63
CA PRO A 354 109.69 36.60 -6.57
C PRO A 354 110.09 36.12 -7.97
N SER A 355 111.37 35.81 -8.16
CA SER A 355 111.93 35.40 -9.45
C SER A 355 111.91 33.89 -9.70
N GLU A 356 111.73 33.08 -8.66
CA GLU A 356 111.89 31.63 -8.68
C GLU A 356 111.09 30.96 -7.55
N GLY A 357 110.97 29.64 -7.62
CA GLY A 357 110.26 28.82 -6.64
C GLY A 357 108.74 28.77 -6.82
N ASN A 358 108.11 27.99 -5.95
CA ASN A 358 106.69 27.69 -5.93
C ASN A 358 106.09 28.10 -4.58
N ALA A 359 104.83 28.53 -4.55
CA ALA A 359 104.11 28.76 -3.31
C ALA A 359 102.62 28.40 -3.41
N THR A 360 102.09 27.85 -2.32
CA THR A 360 100.64 27.66 -2.14
C THR A 360 100.08 28.84 -1.32
N TYR A 361 99.07 29.50 -1.86
CA TYR A 361 98.21 30.45 -1.18
C TYR A 361 97.01 29.70 -0.59
N ARG A 362 96.62 30.05 0.63
CA ARG A 362 95.45 29.49 1.33
C ARG A 362 94.63 30.61 1.97
N GLY A 363 93.31 30.49 1.91
CA GLY A 363 92.40 31.48 2.48
C GLY A 363 90.95 31.13 2.21
N LYS A 364 90.09 32.15 2.08
CA LYS A 364 88.63 31.97 1.96
C LYS A 364 88.09 32.36 0.59
N ALA A 365 86.97 31.73 0.26
CA ALA A 365 86.12 32.01 -0.87
C ALA A 365 84.66 32.18 -0.40
N PHE A 366 83.84 32.94 -1.12
CA PHE A 366 82.45 33.19 -0.71
C PHE A 366 81.51 33.58 -1.86
N THR A 367 80.23 33.24 -1.72
CA THR A 367 79.13 33.78 -2.53
C THR A 367 77.85 33.93 -1.69
N SER A 368 77.03 34.96 -2.00
CA SER A 368 75.98 35.49 -1.11
C SER A 368 76.45 35.67 0.35
N THR A 369 75.53 35.66 1.31
CA THR A 369 75.82 35.58 2.76
C THR A 369 75.88 34.17 3.33
N THR A 370 75.50 33.17 2.54
CA THR A 370 75.16 31.82 3.02
C THR A 370 76.14 30.74 2.59
N HIS A 371 77.13 31.07 1.74
CA HIS A 371 78.10 30.10 1.22
C HIS A 371 79.52 30.62 1.39
N GLU A 372 80.15 30.22 2.50
CA GLU A 372 81.60 30.32 2.70
C GLU A 372 82.28 29.05 2.18
N GLY A 373 83.54 29.17 1.77
CA GLY A 373 84.39 28.07 1.32
C GLY A 373 85.88 28.42 1.44
N ASP A 374 86.75 27.53 1.00
CA ASP A 374 88.20 27.64 1.08
C ASP A 374 88.85 27.80 -0.29
N LEU A 375 89.84 28.70 -0.37
CA LEU A 375 90.76 28.86 -1.49
C LEU A 375 92.03 28.02 -1.25
N THR A 376 92.43 27.24 -2.24
CA THR A 376 93.82 26.76 -2.38
C THR A 376 94.31 27.07 -3.79
N TYR A 377 95.37 27.86 -3.91
CA TYR A 377 95.91 28.29 -5.20
C TYR A 377 97.43 28.17 -5.21
N ASN A 378 98.00 27.59 -6.25
CA ASN A 378 99.45 27.35 -6.38
C ASN A 378 100.02 28.26 -7.47
N VAL A 379 101.18 28.85 -7.21
CA VAL A 379 101.90 29.72 -8.13
C VAL A 379 103.33 29.25 -8.28
N ASN A 380 103.80 29.14 -9.52
CA ASN A 380 105.19 28.91 -9.85
C ASN A 380 105.76 30.20 -10.46
N PHE A 381 106.67 30.85 -9.74
CA PHE A 381 107.24 32.13 -10.13
C PHE A 381 108.27 32.00 -11.28
N ALA A 382 108.86 30.81 -11.47
CA ALA A 382 109.81 30.53 -12.54
C ALA A 382 109.13 30.29 -13.90
N THR A 383 108.08 29.46 -13.95
CA THR A 383 107.24 29.30 -15.16
C THR A 383 106.32 30.50 -15.40
N ARG A 384 106.07 31.29 -14.34
CA ARG A 384 105.09 32.38 -14.29
C ARG A 384 103.68 31.89 -14.59
N THR A 385 103.29 30.77 -13.98
CA THR A 385 101.93 30.22 -14.05
C THR A 385 101.33 30.01 -12.67
N GLY A 386 100.00 29.88 -12.61
CA GLY A 386 99.29 29.51 -11.40
C GLY A 386 97.94 28.85 -11.70
N SER A 387 97.48 28.01 -10.79
CA SER A 387 96.21 27.28 -10.86
C SER A 387 95.72 26.94 -9.45
N GLY A 388 94.43 26.66 -9.28
CA GLY A 388 93.89 26.40 -7.95
C GLY A 388 92.46 25.90 -7.93
N LYS A 389 91.81 26.09 -6.78
CA LYS A 389 90.49 25.54 -6.49
C LYS A 389 89.77 26.38 -5.44
N LEU A 390 88.48 26.60 -5.65
CA LEU A 390 87.51 27.00 -4.62
C LEU A 390 86.75 25.75 -4.18
N SER A 391 86.62 25.53 -2.88
CA SER A 391 86.18 24.24 -2.31
C SER A 391 85.49 24.40 -0.97
N ASN A 392 84.95 23.33 -0.39
CA ASN A 392 84.34 23.29 0.94
C ASN A 392 83.12 24.23 1.14
N PHE A 393 82.43 24.60 0.05
CA PHE A 393 81.14 25.28 0.14
C PHE A 393 80.04 24.31 0.61
N ASN A 394 79.04 24.83 1.32
CA ASN A 394 77.79 24.09 1.50
C ASN A 394 76.99 24.05 0.19
N GLU A 395 76.53 22.88 -0.23
CA GLU A 395 75.64 22.66 -1.38
C GLU A 395 76.11 23.22 -2.75
N ILE A 396 77.40 23.55 -2.90
CA ILE A 396 78.02 23.96 -4.16
C ILE A 396 79.25 23.08 -4.41
N ASP A 397 79.28 22.42 -5.57
CA ASP A 397 80.43 21.62 -6.00
C ASP A 397 81.70 22.46 -6.17
N ASP A 398 82.85 21.78 -6.07
CA ASP A 398 84.18 22.35 -6.27
C ASP A 398 84.34 23.09 -7.62
N ILE A 399 84.94 24.28 -7.57
CA ILE A 399 85.29 25.08 -8.75
C ILE A 399 86.81 25.04 -8.94
N ASN A 400 87.26 24.44 -10.03
CA ASN A 400 88.66 24.50 -10.44
C ASN A 400 88.95 25.88 -11.05
N LEU A 401 90.12 26.42 -10.73
CA LEU A 401 90.67 27.63 -11.33
C LEU A 401 91.82 27.16 -12.23
N ASP A 402 91.53 27.06 -13.53
CA ASP A 402 92.41 26.43 -14.52
C ASP A 402 93.74 27.21 -14.66
N GLU A 403 94.79 26.60 -15.22
CA GLU A 403 96.11 27.26 -15.28
C GLU A 403 96.06 28.56 -16.09
N GLY A 404 96.55 29.64 -15.47
CA GLY A 404 96.73 30.95 -16.09
C GLY A 404 98.18 31.41 -16.00
N ARG A 405 98.54 32.39 -16.85
CA ARG A 405 99.88 33.00 -16.87
C ARG A 405 99.89 34.29 -16.04
N ILE A 406 100.98 34.55 -15.32
CA ILE A 406 101.16 35.79 -14.58
C ILE A 406 101.40 36.95 -15.55
N GLY A 407 100.40 37.80 -15.69
CA GLY A 407 100.39 39.02 -16.51
C GLY A 407 100.26 40.28 -15.65
N ARG A 408 99.73 41.35 -16.24
CA ARG A 408 99.26 42.52 -15.50
C ARG A 408 97.90 42.19 -14.87
N ALA A 409 97.64 42.68 -13.66
CA ALA A 409 96.29 42.63 -13.08
C ALA A 409 95.38 43.67 -13.76
N ASN A 410 94.19 43.26 -14.21
CA ASN A 410 93.16 44.18 -14.69
C ASN A 410 92.15 44.58 -13.58
N GLN A 411 92.11 43.84 -12.46
CA GLN A 411 91.40 44.27 -11.24
C GLN A 411 92.05 45.49 -10.58
N GLY A 412 91.22 46.41 -10.08
CA GLY A 412 91.65 47.56 -9.25
C GLY A 412 92.43 48.65 -10.01
N ASN A 413 92.53 49.86 -9.42
CA ASN A 413 93.38 50.93 -9.96
C ASN A 413 94.89 50.61 -9.75
N GLY A 414 95.76 51.28 -10.50
CA GLY A 414 97.22 51.14 -10.33
C GLY A 414 97.87 49.90 -10.97
N GLN A 415 99.20 49.92 -11.08
CA GLN A 415 99.98 48.82 -11.67
C GLN A 415 100.16 47.67 -10.68
N GLY A 416 100.19 46.43 -11.19
CA GLY A 416 100.47 45.23 -10.40
C GLY A 416 100.42 43.97 -11.26
N PHE A 417 100.85 42.85 -10.70
CA PHE A 417 100.77 41.54 -11.34
C PHE A 417 99.47 40.81 -10.98
N GLY A 418 99.00 39.94 -11.87
CA GLY A 418 97.80 39.12 -11.68
C GLY A 418 97.75 37.91 -12.61
N ILE A 419 96.71 37.10 -12.47
CA ILE A 419 96.43 35.93 -13.32
C ILE A 419 94.96 35.97 -13.73
N GLU A 420 94.70 35.64 -14.99
CA GLU A 420 93.37 35.47 -15.57
C GLU A 420 93.35 34.16 -16.35
N SER A 421 92.31 33.34 -16.16
CA SER A 421 92.10 32.09 -16.92
C SER A 421 90.66 31.59 -16.79
N SER A 422 90.34 30.45 -17.40
CA SER A 422 89.05 29.79 -17.24
C SER A 422 88.86 29.17 -15.86
N ALA A 423 87.60 29.01 -15.47
CA ALA A 423 87.18 28.23 -14.32
C ALA A 423 86.26 27.09 -14.76
N SER A 424 86.27 25.98 -14.04
CA SER A 424 85.53 24.77 -14.45
C SER A 424 85.03 23.92 -13.28
N MET A 425 83.80 23.41 -13.39
CA MET A 425 83.20 22.47 -12.43
C MET A 425 83.07 21.06 -13.04
N ALA A 426 82.91 20.05 -12.18
CA ALA A 426 82.83 18.65 -12.57
C ALA A 426 81.59 18.31 -13.44
N ASP A 427 80.50 19.06 -13.31
CA ASP A 427 79.29 18.92 -14.15
C ASP A 427 79.46 19.49 -15.58
N GLY A 428 80.64 20.04 -15.89
CA GLY A 428 80.96 20.67 -17.17
C GLY A 428 80.74 22.18 -17.21
N THR A 429 80.14 22.78 -16.17
CA THR A 429 79.93 24.24 -16.08
C THR A 429 81.24 24.99 -16.26
N LYS A 430 81.20 26.01 -17.12
CA LYS A 430 82.34 26.88 -17.43
C LYS A 430 82.22 28.23 -16.76
N GLY A 431 83.36 28.87 -16.57
CA GLY A 431 83.50 30.20 -16.01
C GLY A 431 84.84 30.81 -16.36
N GLU A 432 85.13 31.94 -15.73
CA GLU A 432 86.41 32.64 -15.76
C GLU A 432 86.77 33.13 -14.36
N TYR A 433 88.06 33.37 -14.10
CA TYR A 433 88.52 34.04 -12.90
C TYR A 433 89.62 35.06 -13.21
N GLU A 434 89.68 36.11 -12.39
CA GLU A 434 90.79 37.05 -12.36
C GLU A 434 91.22 37.33 -10.92
N LEU A 435 92.54 37.37 -10.68
CA LEU A 435 93.15 37.70 -9.40
C LEU A 435 94.35 38.62 -9.57
N ALA A 436 94.68 39.35 -8.49
CA ALA A 436 95.90 40.14 -8.39
C ALA A 436 96.74 39.68 -7.19
N PHE A 437 98.05 39.95 -7.28
CA PHE A 437 99.00 39.76 -6.18
C PHE A 437 99.09 41.03 -5.33
N TYR A 438 99.16 40.86 -4.01
CA TYR A 438 99.21 41.94 -3.02
C TYR A 438 100.34 41.71 -2.00
N GLY A 439 100.81 42.82 -1.42
CA GLY A 439 101.97 42.91 -0.55
C GLY A 439 103.29 43.08 -1.32
N PRO A 440 104.38 43.55 -0.67
CA PRO A 440 105.65 43.85 -1.33
C PRO A 440 106.32 42.65 -2.04
N ASN A 441 106.08 41.41 -1.59
CA ASN A 441 106.68 40.17 -2.11
C ASN A 441 105.60 39.12 -2.45
N ALA A 442 104.42 39.56 -2.93
CA ALA A 442 103.27 38.71 -3.22
C ALA A 442 102.86 37.82 -2.03
N GLU A 443 102.81 38.40 -0.83
CA GLU A 443 102.34 37.77 0.40
C GLU A 443 100.88 37.31 0.31
N GLU A 444 100.07 37.95 -0.53
CA GLU A 444 98.64 37.68 -0.65
C GLU A 444 98.19 37.62 -2.12
N ILE A 445 97.09 36.90 -2.36
CA ILE A 445 96.26 37.04 -3.56
C ILE A 445 94.84 37.40 -3.14
N ALA A 446 94.17 38.15 -4.01
CA ALA A 446 92.74 38.43 -3.90
C ALA A 446 92.14 38.57 -5.31
N GLY A 447 90.89 38.11 -5.48
CA GLY A 447 90.29 37.96 -6.80
C GLY A 447 88.80 37.61 -6.77
N LYS A 448 88.26 37.33 -7.96
CA LYS A 448 86.86 36.92 -8.16
C LYS A 448 86.76 35.89 -9.28
N ALA A 449 85.78 34.99 -9.21
CA ALA A 449 85.41 34.06 -10.28
C ALA A 449 83.94 34.25 -10.69
N TYR A 450 83.61 33.94 -11.94
CA TYR A 450 82.25 34.01 -12.47
C TYR A 450 81.93 32.74 -13.26
N MET A 451 80.93 32.00 -12.81
CA MET A 451 80.45 30.80 -13.49
C MET A 451 79.30 31.17 -14.44
N TYR A 452 79.33 30.67 -15.68
CA TYR A 452 78.39 30.99 -16.75
C TYR A 452 77.05 30.25 -16.61
N LYS A 453 76.61 30.02 -15.37
CA LYS A 453 75.42 29.29 -14.96
C LYS A 453 74.97 29.87 -13.64
N GLN A 454 73.66 29.99 -13.42
CA GLN A 454 73.17 30.20 -12.07
C GLN A 454 73.27 28.88 -11.32
N LEU A 455 74.14 28.81 -10.33
CA LEU A 455 74.24 27.65 -9.44
C LEU A 455 73.09 27.67 -8.44
N ASP A 456 72.56 26.49 -8.13
CA ASP A 456 71.47 26.32 -7.17
C ASP A 456 71.85 26.84 -5.78
N ASN A 457 70.84 27.22 -4.98
CA ASN A 457 70.96 27.93 -3.69
C ASN A 457 71.65 29.31 -3.72
N THR A 458 72.51 29.61 -4.71
CA THR A 458 73.22 30.90 -4.80
C THR A 458 72.32 32.03 -5.31
N MET A 459 72.71 33.28 -5.05
CA MET A 459 72.02 34.45 -5.56
C MET A 459 72.45 34.81 -6.99
N ARG A 460 71.50 35.29 -7.81
CA ARG A 460 71.76 35.77 -9.17
C ARG A 460 72.56 37.07 -9.16
N VAL A 461 73.56 37.21 -10.04
CA VAL A 461 74.21 38.50 -10.23
C VAL A 461 73.27 39.57 -10.75
N ASN A 462 73.61 40.83 -10.50
CA ASN A 462 72.87 41.95 -11.06
C ASN A 462 73.07 42.07 -12.58
N GLY A 463 72.14 42.75 -13.25
CA GLY A 463 72.17 42.89 -14.71
C GLY A 463 73.33 43.71 -15.27
N GLY A 464 74.05 44.47 -14.43
CA GLY A 464 75.30 45.14 -14.79
C GLY A 464 76.44 44.13 -14.90
N THR A 465 76.70 43.38 -13.83
CA THR A 465 77.74 42.34 -13.78
C THR A 465 77.52 41.26 -14.84
N ALA A 466 76.28 40.83 -15.10
CA ALA A 466 75.99 39.89 -16.19
C ALA A 466 76.43 40.42 -17.58
N ARG A 467 76.36 41.74 -17.81
CA ARG A 467 76.82 42.39 -19.05
C ARG A 467 78.32 42.71 -19.07
N GLU A 468 79.01 42.64 -17.94
CA GLU A 468 80.48 42.71 -17.84
C GLU A 468 81.09 41.47 -18.52
N TYR A 469 80.58 40.29 -18.17
CA TYR A 469 80.98 39.00 -18.75
C TYR A 469 80.30 38.69 -20.09
N ASN A 470 79.10 39.23 -20.35
CA ASN A 470 78.38 39.16 -21.63
C ASN A 470 78.14 37.75 -22.21
N GLN A 471 78.24 36.71 -21.38
CA GLN A 471 78.01 35.32 -21.78
C GLN A 471 76.52 35.08 -22.08
N LYS A 472 76.23 34.19 -23.03
CA LYS A 472 74.88 34.03 -23.59
C LYS A 472 74.39 32.58 -23.58
N ASP A 473 73.09 32.41 -23.36
CA ASP A 473 72.40 31.13 -23.54
C ASP A 473 72.21 30.80 -25.04
N GLU A 474 71.71 29.60 -25.33
CA GLU A 474 71.45 29.13 -26.70
C GLU A 474 70.43 30.00 -27.45
N GLN A 475 69.61 30.76 -26.71
CA GLN A 475 68.60 31.69 -27.22
C GLN A 475 69.14 33.12 -27.38
N GLY A 476 70.41 33.37 -27.01
CA GLY A 476 71.12 34.64 -27.18
C GLY A 476 70.94 35.65 -26.04
N ASN A 477 70.24 35.31 -24.95
CA ASN A 477 70.05 36.16 -23.78
C ASN A 477 71.31 36.17 -22.90
N VAL A 478 71.57 37.27 -22.21
CA VAL A 478 72.72 37.37 -21.29
C VAL A 478 72.47 36.54 -20.03
N ILE A 479 73.34 35.57 -19.77
CA ILE A 479 73.26 34.69 -18.60
C ILE A 479 73.58 35.50 -17.34
N ARG A 480 72.67 35.46 -16.36
CA ARG A 480 72.95 35.86 -14.98
C ARG A 480 73.44 34.64 -14.21
N GLY A 481 74.77 34.46 -14.19
CA GLY A 481 75.42 33.37 -13.48
C GLY A 481 75.77 33.71 -12.04
N THR A 482 76.53 32.82 -11.40
CA THR A 482 77.01 32.99 -10.02
C THR A 482 78.41 33.57 -9.99
N GLN A 483 78.64 34.56 -9.10
CA GLN A 483 79.95 35.16 -8.86
C GLN A 483 80.47 34.79 -7.47
N PHE A 484 81.79 34.58 -7.36
CA PHE A 484 82.50 34.25 -6.12
C PHE A 484 83.60 35.27 -5.87
N GLY A 485 83.79 35.68 -4.62
CA GLY A 485 84.97 36.41 -4.16
C GLY A 485 85.93 35.45 -3.48
N PHE A 486 87.25 35.67 -3.62
CA PHE A 486 88.24 34.83 -2.94
C PHE A 486 89.54 35.58 -2.64
N GLY A 487 90.25 35.16 -1.59
CA GLY A 487 91.61 35.60 -1.32
C GLY A 487 92.37 34.58 -0.47
N GLY A 488 93.68 34.72 -0.39
CA GLY A 488 94.50 33.90 0.49
C GLY A 488 95.92 34.40 0.66
N THR A 489 96.54 34.00 1.77
CA THR A 489 97.91 34.34 2.15
C THR A 489 98.88 33.25 1.66
N ARG A 490 100.06 33.66 1.23
CA ARG A 490 101.13 32.79 0.71
C ARG A 490 101.80 32.03 1.86
N GLY A 491 102.04 30.72 1.66
CA GLY A 491 102.97 29.95 2.47
C GLY A 491 104.45 30.32 2.20
N GLU A 492 105.35 29.48 2.70
CA GLU A 492 106.77 29.56 2.35
C GLU A 492 106.98 29.28 0.84
N ILE A 493 107.96 29.97 0.24
CA ILE A 493 108.37 29.71 -1.15
C ILE A 493 109.33 28.52 -1.15
N GLN A 494 108.90 27.42 -1.76
CA GLN A 494 109.71 26.23 -1.99
C GLN A 494 110.52 26.42 -3.27
N LYS A 495 111.85 26.40 -3.16
CA LYS A 495 112.78 26.57 -4.28
C LYS A 495 113.13 25.25 -4.96
#